data_AF-A0A5C5VRR8-F1
#
_entry.id   AF-A0A5C5VRR8-F1
#
_cell.length_a   1.000
_cell.length_b   1.000
_cell.length_c   1.000
_cell.angle_alpha   90.00
_cell.angle_beta   90.00
_cell.angle_gamma   90.00
#
_symmetry.space_group_name_H-M   'P 1'
#
loop_
_entity.id
_entity.type
_entity.pdbx_description
1 polymer ?
#
loop_
_entity_poly.entity_id
_entity_poly.type
_entity_poly.pdbx_seq_one_letter_code
_entity_poly.pdbx_strand_id
1 'polypeptide(L)'
;MEWEGAAWGGIDRRKHPDYVIGVPPYHMGFTTSAVNFNGQEQWNGEEIYCELLERTTVVRDTRYAANGFGLWQMSGNVWEWCCSVFVAVIADRDQPTKETNVSDDRSLRGGSWIDVARVCRCSSRYRYVAENRYNVDGFRLSRTRIPFSS
;
A
#
# COMPACT_ATOMS: atom_id res chain seq x y z
N MET A 1 12.98 -0.05 5.79
CA MET A 1 11.68 0.43 5.26
C MET A 1 11.69 0.26 3.73
N GLU A 2 11.61 -0.99 3.25
CA GLU A 2 11.85 -1.31 1.82
C GLU A 2 10.56 -1.36 1.00
N TRP A 3 9.47 -1.89 1.58
CA TRP A 3 8.17 -1.98 0.91
C TRP A 3 7.68 -0.62 0.42
N GLU A 4 7.72 0.40 1.30
CA GLU A 4 7.31 1.77 0.97
C GLU A 4 8.21 2.41 -0.10
N GLY A 5 9.49 2.02 -0.19
CA GLY A 5 10.34 2.51 -1.27
C GLY A 5 9.99 1.84 -2.61
N ALA A 6 9.83 0.52 -2.60
CA ALA A 6 9.51 -0.28 -3.79
C ALA A 6 8.18 0.13 -4.39
N ALA A 7 7.20 0.32 -3.51
CA ALA A 7 5.90 0.77 -3.88
C ALA A 7 6.01 2.16 -4.61
N TRP A 8 6.94 3.08 -4.28
CA TRP A 8 7.03 4.41 -4.95
C TRP A 8 7.47 4.34 -6.38
N GLY A 9 8.01 3.20 -6.82
CA GLY A 9 8.38 3.06 -8.22
C GLY A 9 9.47 4.04 -8.63
N GLY A 10 10.32 4.50 -7.71
CA GLY A 10 11.47 5.35 -8.01
C GLY A 10 11.22 6.85 -8.01
N ILE A 11 10.11 7.31 -7.44
CA ILE A 11 9.77 8.73 -7.40
C ILE A 11 10.54 9.47 -6.29
N ASP A 12 11.08 10.64 -6.65
CA ASP A 12 11.78 11.54 -5.72
C ASP A 12 10.79 12.26 -4.79
N ARG A 13 10.80 11.86 -3.51
CA ARG A 13 9.95 12.44 -2.45
C ARG A 13 10.14 13.94 -2.25
N ARG A 14 11.30 14.51 -2.60
CA ARG A 14 11.51 15.98 -2.50
C ARG A 14 10.67 16.74 -3.51
N LYS A 15 10.37 16.12 -4.65
CA LYS A 15 9.58 16.71 -5.74
C LYS A 15 8.10 16.38 -5.66
N HIS A 16 7.76 15.30 -4.95
CA HIS A 16 6.39 14.84 -4.78
C HIS A 16 6.12 14.46 -3.31
N PRO A 17 6.07 15.45 -2.40
CA PRO A 17 5.91 15.21 -0.96
C PRO A 17 4.59 14.51 -0.61
N ASP A 18 3.55 14.69 -1.44
CA ASP A 18 2.23 14.08 -1.27
C ASP A 18 2.08 12.76 -2.06
N TYR A 19 3.18 12.23 -2.59
CA TYR A 19 3.16 11.03 -3.42
C TYR A 19 2.94 9.76 -2.60
N VAL A 20 1.87 9.07 -2.95
CA VAL A 20 1.48 7.80 -2.35
C VAL A 20 1.29 6.79 -3.48
N ILE A 21 1.93 5.64 -3.31
CA ILE A 21 2.19 4.56 -4.28
C ILE A 21 0.93 4.06 -5.00
N GLY A 22 1.11 3.77 -6.29
CA GLY A 22 0.32 2.78 -7.04
C GLY A 22 -0.41 3.42 -8.21
N VAL A 23 -0.68 4.71 -8.09
CA VAL A 23 -1.21 5.65 -9.07
C VAL A 23 -0.71 7.04 -8.60
N PRO A 24 -0.55 8.06 -9.46
CA PRO A 24 -0.01 9.36 -9.03
C PRO A 24 -0.88 10.03 -7.95
N PRO A 25 -0.40 11.08 -7.28
CA PRO A 25 -1.07 11.58 -6.08
C PRO A 25 -2.49 11.98 -6.46
N TYR A 26 -3.49 11.43 -5.77
CA TYR A 26 -4.82 12.04 -5.61
C TYR A 26 -5.23 12.95 -6.79
N HIS A 27 -5.31 12.36 -7.98
CA HIS A 27 -5.92 12.96 -9.16
C HIS A 27 -6.94 11.94 -9.69
N MET A 28 -7.71 12.33 -10.70
CA MET A 28 -8.82 11.56 -11.30
C MET A 28 -8.53 10.07 -11.68
N GLY A 29 -7.30 9.57 -11.50
CA GLY A 29 -6.89 8.19 -11.81
C GLY A 29 -6.88 7.20 -10.64
N PHE A 30 -6.97 7.59 -9.37
CA PHE A 30 -7.06 6.63 -8.24
C PHE A 30 -8.51 6.15 -8.06
N THR A 31 -8.99 5.40 -9.05
CA THR A 31 -10.34 4.83 -9.09
C THR A 31 -10.24 3.31 -9.24
N THR A 32 -11.35 2.59 -9.14
CA THR A 32 -11.29 1.13 -9.27
C THR A 32 -10.92 0.63 -10.68
N SER A 33 -10.87 1.55 -11.66
CA SER A 33 -10.30 1.22 -12.98
C SER A 33 -8.78 1.08 -12.94
N ALA A 34 -8.09 1.70 -11.98
CA ALA A 34 -6.63 1.66 -11.85
C ALA A 34 -6.14 0.77 -10.69
N VAL A 35 -6.98 0.53 -9.68
CA VAL A 35 -6.63 -0.27 -8.49
C VAL A 35 -7.83 -1.10 -8.06
N ASN A 36 -7.64 -2.37 -7.69
CA ASN A 36 -8.75 -3.19 -7.17
C ASN A 36 -9.00 -2.91 -5.67
N PHE A 37 -9.97 -2.05 -5.34
CA PHE A 37 -10.33 -1.67 -3.97
C PHE A 37 -11.84 -1.39 -3.84
N ASN A 38 -12.31 -1.07 -2.64
CA ASN A 38 -13.69 -0.65 -2.43
C ASN A 38 -13.88 0.85 -2.76
N GLY A 39 -14.42 1.11 -3.96
CA GLY A 39 -14.77 2.44 -4.44
C GLY A 39 -16.14 2.97 -4.03
N GLN A 40 -16.85 2.32 -3.10
CA GLN A 40 -18.21 2.74 -2.72
C GLN A 40 -18.25 3.86 -1.66
N GLU A 41 -17.13 4.18 -1.02
CA GLU A 41 -17.06 5.27 -0.04
C GLU A 41 -16.58 6.59 -0.67
N GLN A 42 -17.25 7.69 -0.32
CA GLN A 42 -16.81 9.04 -0.66
C GLN A 42 -15.49 9.37 0.05
N TRP A 43 -14.61 10.10 -0.64
CA TRP A 43 -13.43 10.69 -0.03
C TRP A 43 -13.35 12.17 -0.37
N ASN A 44 -13.29 13.04 0.64
CA ASN A 44 -13.33 14.51 0.51
C ASN A 44 -14.62 15.08 -0.12
N GLY A 45 -15.73 14.34 -0.09
CA GLY A 45 -17.01 14.80 -0.65
C GLY A 45 -17.11 14.69 -2.17
N GLU A 46 -16.09 14.12 -2.84
CA GLU A 46 -16.17 13.72 -4.24
C GLU A 46 -16.61 12.26 -4.36
N GLU A 47 -17.54 12.00 -5.28
CA GLU A 47 -18.00 10.67 -5.60
C GLU A 47 -16.94 9.93 -6.42
N ILE A 48 -16.23 9.00 -5.78
CA ILE A 48 -15.38 8.02 -6.46
C ILE A 48 -16.21 6.76 -6.74
N TYR A 49 -17.50 6.89 -7.09
CA TYR A 49 -18.34 5.71 -7.33
C TYR A 49 -17.77 4.91 -8.50
N CYS A 50 -17.26 3.72 -8.19
CA CYS A 50 -16.72 2.81 -9.19
C CYS A 50 -16.94 1.35 -8.78
N GLU A 51 -16.77 0.43 -9.73
CA GLU A 51 -17.13 -0.98 -9.58
C GLU A 51 -16.37 -1.63 -8.41
N LEU A 52 -17.11 -2.18 -7.45
CA LEU A 52 -16.59 -3.06 -6.41
C LEU A 52 -16.59 -4.48 -6.95
N LEU A 53 -15.41 -5.08 -7.11
CA LEU A 53 -15.31 -6.43 -7.68
C LEU A 53 -15.62 -7.55 -6.67
N GLU A 54 -15.55 -7.25 -5.37
CA GLU A 54 -15.74 -8.20 -4.26
C GLU A 54 -14.83 -9.45 -4.32
N ARG A 55 -13.68 -9.33 -5.01
CA ARG A 55 -12.72 -10.41 -5.20
C ARG A 55 -11.36 -9.89 -5.63
N THR A 56 -10.36 -10.75 -5.54
CA THR A 56 -9.05 -10.52 -6.15
C THR A 56 -9.13 -10.53 -7.68
N THR A 57 -8.25 -9.79 -8.31
CA THR A 57 -7.96 -9.86 -9.75
C THR A 57 -6.67 -10.62 -9.99
N VAL A 58 -6.50 -11.13 -11.22
CA VAL A 58 -5.27 -11.80 -11.62
C VAL A 58 -4.06 -10.87 -11.44
N VAL A 59 -2.92 -11.46 -11.06
CA VAL A 59 -1.69 -10.67 -10.92
C VAL A 59 -1.26 -10.17 -12.29
N ARG A 60 -0.90 -8.90 -12.40
CA ARG A 60 -0.59 -8.21 -13.68
C ARG A 60 -1.77 -8.16 -14.66
N ASP A 61 -2.97 -8.01 -14.13
CA ASP A 61 -4.13 -7.63 -14.93
C ASP A 61 -3.83 -6.33 -15.69
N THR A 62 -3.95 -6.35 -17.02
CA THR A 62 -3.58 -5.23 -17.89
C THR A 62 -4.48 -4.00 -17.71
N ARG A 63 -5.58 -4.12 -16.96
CA ARG A 63 -6.38 -2.97 -16.52
C ARG A 63 -5.59 -2.04 -15.60
N TYR A 64 -4.61 -2.57 -14.87
CA TYR A 64 -3.83 -1.82 -13.89
C TYR A 64 -2.43 -1.54 -14.43
N ALA A 65 -1.87 -0.36 -14.17
CA ALA A 65 -0.51 -0.05 -14.60
C ALA A 65 0.52 -0.52 -13.56
N ALA A 66 1.72 -0.90 -14.02
CA ALA A 66 2.87 -1.05 -13.13
C ALA A 66 3.39 0.33 -12.68
N ASN A 67 4.02 0.38 -11.50
CA ASN A 67 4.76 1.57 -11.08
C ASN A 67 6.09 1.73 -11.86
N GLY A 68 6.84 2.80 -11.61
CA GLY A 68 8.11 3.08 -12.31
C GLY A 68 9.23 2.05 -12.10
N PHE A 69 9.07 1.10 -11.17
CA PHE A 69 9.95 -0.06 -11.00
C PHE A 69 9.42 -1.34 -11.66
N GLY A 70 8.31 -1.26 -12.39
CA GLY A 70 7.66 -2.41 -13.01
C GLY A 70 6.92 -3.32 -12.00
N LEU A 71 6.62 -2.81 -10.80
CA LEU A 71 5.85 -3.55 -9.80
C LEU A 71 4.35 -3.29 -9.97
N TRP A 72 3.57 -4.36 -9.92
CA TRP A 72 2.12 -4.34 -10.16
C TRP A 72 1.36 -4.54 -8.86
N GLN A 73 0.16 -3.94 -8.79
CA GLN A 73 -0.79 -4.11 -7.68
C GLN A 73 -0.11 -3.92 -6.32
N MET A 74 0.70 -2.87 -6.18
CA MET A 74 1.29 -2.47 -4.89
C MET A 74 0.25 -1.82 -3.97
N SER A 75 -0.92 -1.49 -4.51
CA SER A 75 -2.07 -0.92 -3.84
C SER A 75 -3.30 -1.74 -4.22
N GLY A 76 -4.18 -1.99 -3.26
CA GLY A 76 -5.37 -2.82 -3.43
C GLY A 76 -5.06 -4.30 -3.72
N ASN A 77 -6.08 -5.00 -4.20
CA ASN A 77 -6.10 -6.45 -4.40
C ASN A 77 -5.98 -7.23 -3.09
N VAL A 78 -4.80 -7.26 -2.47
CA VAL A 78 -4.59 -7.92 -1.17
C VAL A 78 -3.61 -7.12 -0.32
N TRP A 79 -3.81 -7.17 0.99
CA TRP A 79 -2.78 -6.75 1.92
C TRP A 79 -1.52 -7.59 1.76
N GLU A 80 -0.35 -6.97 1.88
CA GLU A 80 0.93 -7.69 1.83
C GLU A 80 1.57 -7.74 3.22
N TRP A 81 1.75 -8.95 3.75
CA TRP A 81 2.52 -9.19 4.97
C TRP A 81 3.97 -8.71 4.82
N CYS A 82 4.45 -7.97 5.82
CA CYS A 82 5.85 -7.58 5.95
C CYS A 82 6.51 -8.32 7.12
N CYS A 83 7.78 -8.67 6.97
CA CYS A 83 8.58 -9.28 8.05
C CYS A 83 8.80 -8.31 9.24
N SER A 84 8.73 -7.00 8.99
CA SER A 84 8.88 -5.98 10.02
C SER A 84 7.75 -6.03 11.05
N VAL A 85 8.10 -5.89 12.33
CA VAL A 85 7.14 -5.58 13.39
C VAL A 85 6.40 -4.27 13.07
N PHE A 86 5.15 -4.19 13.49
CA PHE A 86 4.39 -2.95 13.38
C PHE A 86 4.97 -1.92 14.35
N VAL A 87 5.20 -0.72 13.83
CA VAL A 87 5.71 0.40 14.62
C VAL A 87 4.68 1.53 14.52
N ALA A 88 4.13 1.91 15.67
CA ALA A 88 3.19 3.01 15.75
C ALA A 88 3.94 4.33 15.57
N VAL A 89 3.41 5.20 14.70
CA VAL A 89 3.85 6.60 14.62
C VAL A 89 2.99 7.40 15.59
N ILE A 90 3.62 7.82 16.68
CA ILE A 90 2.97 8.68 17.66
C ILE A 90 3.36 10.11 17.30
N ALA A 91 2.40 10.85 16.76
CA ALA A 91 2.54 12.28 16.51
C ALA A 91 1.95 13.03 17.70
N ASP A 92 2.79 13.79 18.40
CA ASP A 92 2.38 14.81 19.35
C ASP A 92 2.51 16.17 18.65
N ARG A 93 1.57 17.07 18.90
CA ARG A 93 1.55 18.40 18.28
C ARG A 93 2.81 19.20 18.62
N ASP A 94 3.32 19.02 19.83
CA ASP A 94 4.41 19.83 20.39
C ASP A 94 5.73 19.05 20.55
N GLN A 95 5.77 17.77 20.12
CA GLN A 95 6.98 16.95 20.19
C GLN A 95 7.30 16.29 18.85
N PRO A 96 8.58 15.92 18.61
CA PRO A 96 8.95 15.17 17.42
C PRO A 96 8.15 13.86 17.30
N THR A 97 7.78 13.51 16.07
CA THR A 97 7.16 12.22 15.78
C THR A 97 8.06 11.09 16.23
N LYS A 98 7.49 10.17 17.02
CA LYS A 98 8.21 9.02 17.55
C LYS A 98 7.65 7.73 16.97
N GLU A 99 8.55 6.93 16.43
CA GLU A 99 8.28 5.54 16.06
C GLU A 99 8.49 4.65 17.29
N THR A 100 7.43 3.99 17.75
CA THR A 100 7.47 3.13 18.93
C THR A 100 6.94 1.74 18.60
N ASN A 101 7.70 0.71 18.96
CA ASN A 101 7.20 -0.65 18.93
C ASN A 101 6.17 -0.81 20.07
N VAL A 102 4.95 -1.18 19.71
CA VAL A 102 3.83 -1.31 20.65
C VAL A 102 3.37 -2.77 20.80
N SER A 103 3.84 -3.69 19.96
CA SER A 103 3.55 -5.13 20.02
C SER A 103 4.43 -5.93 19.03
N ASP A 104 4.50 -7.25 19.21
CA ASP A 104 5.21 -8.15 18.27
C ASP A 104 4.43 -8.46 16.98
N ASP A 105 3.29 -7.78 16.79
CA ASP A 105 2.46 -7.88 15.60
C ASP A 105 3.23 -7.49 14.34
N ARG A 106 2.86 -8.06 13.19
CA ARG A 106 3.49 -7.72 11.92
C ARG A 106 2.70 -6.64 11.20
N SER A 107 3.42 -5.90 10.36
CA SER A 107 2.82 -4.88 9.51
C SER A 107 2.25 -5.51 8.24
N LEU A 108 1.04 -5.10 7.86
CA LEU A 108 0.51 -5.28 6.51
C LEU A 108 0.49 -3.95 5.76
N ARG A 109 0.65 -4.01 4.44
CA ARG A 109 0.75 -2.84 3.54
C ARG A 109 -0.09 -3.02 2.28
N GLY A 110 -0.49 -1.91 1.66
CA GLY A 110 -1.12 -1.89 0.33
C GLY A 110 -2.65 -1.90 0.29
N GLY A 111 -3.33 -2.36 1.34
CA GLY A 111 -4.80 -2.51 1.31
C GLY A 111 -5.27 -3.65 0.42
N SER A 112 -6.57 -3.93 0.43
CA SER A 112 -7.17 -5.04 -0.32
C SER A 112 -8.40 -4.62 -1.14
N TRP A 113 -9.01 -5.57 -1.84
CA TRP A 113 -10.21 -5.35 -2.66
C TRP A 113 -11.46 -4.89 -1.87
N ILE A 114 -11.50 -5.08 -0.54
CA ILE A 114 -12.57 -4.57 0.33
C ILE A 114 -12.26 -3.21 0.95
N ASP A 115 -11.00 -2.78 0.89
CA ASP A 115 -10.55 -1.59 1.59
C ASP A 115 -10.82 -0.33 0.78
N VAL A 116 -11.11 0.76 1.48
CA VAL A 116 -11.32 2.06 0.84
C VAL A 116 -10.02 2.66 0.31
N ALA A 117 -10.13 3.65 -0.58
CA ALA A 117 -8.98 4.29 -1.21
C ALA A 117 -7.92 4.77 -0.21
N ARG A 118 -8.34 5.39 0.92
CA ARG A 118 -7.41 5.85 1.97
C ARG A 118 -6.56 4.71 2.53
N VAL A 119 -7.10 3.51 2.63
CA VAL A 119 -6.42 2.37 3.22
C VAL A 119 -5.46 1.73 2.21
N CYS A 120 -5.78 1.79 0.91
CA CYS A 120 -4.90 1.34 -0.17
C CYS A 120 -3.70 2.26 -0.44
N ARG A 121 -3.55 3.33 0.33
CA ARG A 121 -2.38 4.21 0.29
C ARG A 121 -1.13 3.46 0.74
N CYS A 122 -0.04 3.83 0.12
CA CYS A 122 1.27 3.32 0.40
C CYS A 122 1.84 3.57 1.78
N SER A 123 1.39 4.64 2.42
CA SER A 123 1.80 5.00 3.77
C SER A 123 0.92 4.28 4.80
N SER A 124 -0.19 3.68 4.38
CA SER A 124 -1.07 2.93 5.27
C SER A 124 -0.37 1.69 5.78
N ARG A 125 -0.47 1.50 7.09
CA ARG A 125 0.10 0.39 7.82
C ARG A 125 -1.02 -0.19 8.63
N TYR A 126 -1.24 -1.48 8.49
CA TYR A 126 -2.16 -2.21 9.34
C TYR A 126 -1.38 -3.16 10.24
N ARG A 127 -1.91 -3.41 11.43
CA ARG A 127 -1.30 -4.23 12.46
C ARG A 127 -2.10 -5.51 12.62
N TYR A 128 -1.44 -6.66 12.51
CA TYR A 128 -2.07 -7.95 12.80
C TYR A 128 -1.10 -8.91 13.47
N VAL A 129 -1.68 -9.79 14.28
CA VAL A 129 -0.99 -10.94 14.88
C VAL A 129 -0.61 -11.94 13.79
N ALA A 130 0.59 -12.52 13.86
CA ALA A 130 1.20 -13.28 12.77
C ALA A 130 0.44 -14.56 12.36
N GLU A 131 -0.40 -15.08 13.26
CA GLU A 131 -1.22 -16.27 13.08
C GLU A 131 -2.47 -15.98 12.22
N ASN A 132 -2.85 -14.72 12.07
CA ASN A 132 -4.06 -14.37 11.33
C ASN A 132 -3.91 -14.65 9.82
N ARG A 133 -5.05 -15.03 9.23
CA ARG A 133 -5.19 -15.35 7.81
C ARG A 133 -6.58 -14.94 7.37
N TYR A 134 -6.67 -13.99 6.47
CA TYR A 134 -7.91 -13.65 5.77
C TYR A 134 -7.74 -13.86 4.26
N ASN A 135 -8.86 -13.99 3.55
CA ASN A 135 -8.90 -14.09 2.08
C ASN A 135 -8.48 -12.79 1.37
N VAL A 136 -8.14 -11.75 2.14
CA VAL A 136 -7.61 -10.46 1.69
C VAL A 136 -6.13 -10.30 2.01
N ASP A 137 -5.50 -11.29 2.64
CA ASP A 137 -4.09 -11.25 3.01
C ASP A 137 -3.24 -12.07 2.04
N GLY A 138 -2.16 -11.47 1.56
CA GLY A 138 -1.16 -12.07 0.70
C GLY A 138 0.24 -11.64 1.10
N PHE A 139 1.19 -11.84 0.19
CA PHE A 139 2.59 -11.46 0.42
C PHE A 139 3.31 -11.23 -0.90
N ARG A 140 4.43 -10.53 -0.81
CA ARG A 140 5.38 -10.34 -1.91
C ARG A 140 6.77 -10.70 -1.43
N LEU A 141 7.53 -11.33 -2.30
CA LEU A 141 8.91 -11.69 -2.02
C LEU A 141 9.84 -10.50 -2.27
N SER A 142 10.77 -10.29 -1.35
CA SER A 142 11.94 -9.44 -1.55
C SER A 142 13.21 -10.30 -1.47
N ARG A 143 14.27 -9.84 -2.13
CA ARG A 143 15.59 -10.47 -2.06
C ARG A 143 16.66 -9.42 -2.06
N THR A 144 17.58 -9.51 -1.10
CA THR A 144 18.78 -8.68 -1.07
C THR A 144 19.63 -8.97 -2.30
N ARG A 145 20.03 -7.91 -3.01
CA ARG A 145 21.00 -8.05 -4.10
C ARG A 145 22.39 -8.22 -3.49
N ILE A 146 22.97 -9.41 -3.63
CA ILE A 146 24.38 -9.63 -3.29
C ILE A 146 25.21 -8.97 -4.41
N PRO A 147 26.11 -8.02 -4.10
CA PRO A 147 27.01 -7.48 -5.11
C PRO A 147 27.90 -8.61 -5.64
N PHE A 148 28.10 -8.68 -6.96
CA PHE A 148 29.18 -9.51 -7.48
C PHE A 148 30.50 -8.89 -7.02
N SER A 149 31.31 -9.67 -6.29
CA SER A 149 32.72 -9.37 -6.13
C SER A 149 33.38 -9.55 -7.49
N SER A 150 33.73 -8.43 -8.13
CA SER A 150 34.63 -8.40 -9.30
C SER A 150 36.04 -8.82 -8.92
#